data_AF-A0A951I997-F1
#
_entry.id   AF-A0A951I997-F1
#
_cell.length_a   1.000
_cell.length_b   1.000
_cell.length_c   1.000
_cell.angle_alpha   90.00
_cell.angle_beta   90.00
_cell.angle_gamma   90.00
#
_symmetry.space_group_name_H-M   'P 1'
#
loop_
_entity.id
_entity.type
_entity.pdbx_description
1 polymer ?
#
loop_
_entity_poly.entity_id
_entity_poly.type
_entity_poly.pdbx_seq_one_letter_code
_entity_poly.pdbx_strand_id
1 'polypeptide(L)'
;MNKFIKNIIHFSLRHRYLIFFFTGILVVIGIISYKNTPIETFPDVTNTQVVIIAQWPGRSAEEVEKFVTIPLETVLNSVQK
;
A
#
# COMPACT_ATOMS: atom_id res chain seq x y z
N MET A 1 17.78 -12.78 -30.29
CA MET A 1 17.36 -13.31 -28.96
C MET A 1 18.14 -14.55 -28.51
N ASN A 2 18.33 -15.57 -29.34
CA ASN A 2 18.93 -16.86 -28.89
C ASN A 2 20.37 -16.74 -28.36
N LYS A 3 21.18 -15.82 -28.90
CA LYS A 3 22.55 -15.58 -28.44
C LYS A 3 22.60 -15.05 -27.00
N PHE A 4 21.64 -14.20 -26.63
CA PHE A 4 21.58 -13.59 -25.30
C PHE A 4 21.25 -14.63 -24.22
N ILE A 5 20.21 -15.44 -24.44
CA ILE A 5 19.80 -16.51 -23.52
C ILE A 5 20.94 -17.53 -23.35
N LYS A 6 21.58 -17.95 -24.46
CA LYS A 6 22.73 -18.86 -24.41
C LYS A 6 23.89 -18.27 -23.60
N ASN A 7 24.14 -16.97 -23.71
CA ASN A 7 25.21 -16.30 -22.97
C ASN A 7 24.94 -16.27 -21.46
N ILE A 8 23.69 -16.02 -21.04
CA ILE A 8 23.27 -16.10 -19.64
C ILE A 8 23.44 -17.52 -19.11
N ILE A 9 22.96 -18.53 -19.84
CA ILE A 9 23.09 -19.93 -19.43
C ILE A 9 24.58 -20.32 -19.31
N HIS A 10 25.42 -19.92 -20.26
CA HIS A 10 26.84 -20.23 -20.21
C HIS A 10 27.56 -19.55 -19.04
N PHE A 11 27.25 -18.27 -18.78
CA PHE A 11 27.73 -17.56 -17.59
C PHE A 11 27.28 -18.26 -16.31
N SER A 12 26.01 -18.69 -16.26
CA SER A 12 25.45 -19.37 -15.11
C SER A 12 26.09 -20.72 -14.84
N LEU A 13 26.33 -21.52 -15.87
CA LEU A 13 27.00 -22.82 -15.74
C LEU A 13 28.48 -22.67 -15.37
N ARG A 14 29.15 -21.62 -15.87
CA ARG A 14 30.57 -21.34 -15.58
C ARG A 14 30.78 -20.90 -14.12
N HIS A 15 29.86 -20.13 -13.57
CA HIS A 15 29.94 -19.60 -12.20
C HIS A 15 28.92 -20.25 -11.24
N ARG A 16 28.80 -21.58 -11.29
CA ARG A 16 27.81 -22.35 -10.51
C ARG A 16 27.82 -22.03 -9.01
N TYR A 17 29.00 -21.87 -8.39
CA TYR A 17 29.10 -21.60 -6.96
C TYR A 17 28.56 -20.23 -6.58
N LEU A 18 28.79 -19.23 -7.43
CA LEU A 18 28.26 -17.87 -7.24
C LEU A 18 26.72 -17.89 -7.33
N ILE A 19 26.16 -18.66 -8.25
CA ILE A 19 24.70 -18.81 -8.35
C ILE A 19 24.12 -19.51 -7.13
N PHE A 20 24.71 -20.63 -6.70
CA PHE A 20 24.24 -21.30 -5.49
C PHE A 20 24.31 -20.39 -4.26
N PHE A 21 25.33 -19.53 -4.16
CA PHE A 21 25.41 -18.54 -3.10
C PHE A 21 24.26 -17.52 -3.16
N PHE A 22 23.98 -16.94 -4.33
CA PHE A 22 22.84 -16.03 -4.51
C PHE A 22 21.50 -16.70 -4.26
N THR A 23 21.33 -17.95 -4.70
CA THR A 23 20.14 -18.75 -4.40
C THR A 23 20.00 -18.98 -2.89
N GLY A 24 21.08 -19.28 -2.19
CA GLY A 24 21.08 -19.43 -0.73
C GLY A 24 20.64 -18.16 -0.01
N ILE A 25 21.18 -17.00 -0.43
CA ILE A 25 20.75 -15.69 0.09
C ILE A 25 19.25 -15.46 -0.16
N LEU A 26 18.77 -15.73 -1.38
CA LEU A 26 17.36 -15.58 -1.72
C LEU A 26 16.46 -16.47 -0.86
N VAL A 27 16.87 -17.70 -0.56
CA VAL A 27 16.13 -18.61 0.32
C VAL A 27 16.06 -18.04 1.74
N VAL A 28 17.18 -17.56 2.29
CA VAL A 28 17.22 -16.97 3.65
C VAL A 28 16.30 -15.74 3.72
N ILE A 29 16.38 -14.84 2.74
CA ILE A 29 15.50 -13.67 2.65
C ILE A 29 14.04 -14.11 2.55
N GLY A 30 13.74 -15.09 1.69
CA GLY A 30 12.40 -15.63 1.53
C GLY A 30 11.81 -16.20 2.83
N ILE A 31 12.62 -16.92 3.61
CA ILE A 31 12.19 -17.45 4.92
C ILE A 31 11.91 -16.32 5.91
N ILE A 32 12.78 -15.30 5.96
CA ILE A 32 12.59 -14.13 6.82
C ILE A 32 11.31 -13.39 6.44
N SER A 33 11.11 -13.12 5.14
CA SER A 33 9.90 -12.47 4.63
C SER A 33 8.66 -13.29 4.96
N TYR A 34 8.67 -14.61 4.73
CA TYR A 34 7.53 -15.48 5.05
C TYR A 34 7.14 -15.43 6.52
N LYS A 35 8.13 -15.39 7.44
CA LYS A 35 7.87 -15.28 8.88
C LYS A 35 7.39 -13.90 9.31
N ASN A 36 7.84 -12.85 8.61
CA ASN A 36 7.52 -11.47 8.95
C ASN A 36 6.26 -10.95 8.24
N THR A 37 5.72 -11.68 7.26
CA THR A 37 4.47 -11.30 6.60
C THR A 37 3.33 -11.36 7.62
N PRO A 38 2.65 -10.23 7.91
CA PRO A 38 1.51 -10.22 8.79
C PRO A 38 0.39 -11.05 8.19
N ILE A 39 -0.17 -11.94 9.00
CA ILE A 39 -1.32 -12.75 8.61
C ILE A 39 -2.56 -12.00 9.07
N GLU A 40 -3.31 -11.45 8.12
CA GLU A 40 -4.63 -10.89 8.39
C GLU A 40 -5.70 -11.93 8.06
N THR A 41 -6.66 -12.11 8.96
CA THR A 41 -7.70 -13.13 8.84
C THR A 41 -8.75 -12.79 7.79
N PHE A 42 -8.86 -11.51 7.44
CA PHE A 42 -9.79 -11.00 6.45
C PHE A 42 -9.12 -9.87 5.68
N PRO A 43 -9.47 -9.67 4.39
CA PRO A 43 -9.05 -8.46 3.69
C PRO A 43 -9.68 -7.23 4.38
N ASP A 44 -8.94 -6.13 4.44
CA ASP A 44 -9.50 -4.85 4.84
C ASP A 44 -10.58 -4.43 3.83
N VAL A 45 -11.83 -4.45 4.29
CA VAL A 45 -13.02 -4.04 3.52
C VAL A 45 -13.53 -2.66 3.97
N THR A 46 -12.74 -1.93 4.76
CA THR A 46 -13.12 -0.60 5.20
C THR A 46 -12.95 0.39 4.04
N ASN A 47 -14.02 1.13 3.75
CA ASN A 47 -13.91 2.26 2.83
C ASN A 47 -13.07 3.35 3.49
N THR A 48 -12.20 3.99 2.72
CA THR A 48 -11.46 5.18 3.19
C THR A 48 -12.46 6.29 3.53
N GLN A 49 -12.58 6.59 4.81
CA GLN A 49 -13.49 7.61 5.33
C GLN A 49 -12.69 8.64 6.13
N VAL A 50 -13.01 9.92 5.94
CA VAL A 50 -12.46 11.02 6.71
C VAL A 50 -13.60 11.63 7.53
N VAL A 51 -13.44 11.66 8.85
CA VAL A 51 -14.44 12.24 9.77
C VAL A 51 -13.98 13.64 10.16
N ILE A 52 -14.83 14.64 9.91
CA ILE A 52 -14.57 16.04 10.26
C ILE A 52 -15.56 16.44 11.35
N ILE A 53 -15.03 16.91 12.49
CA ILE A 53 -15.81 17.38 13.63
C ILE A 53 -15.60 18.88 13.76
N ALA A 54 -16.64 19.65 13.49
CA ALA A 54 -16.63 21.11 13.66
C ALA A 54 -17.54 21.49 14.84
N GLN A 55 -17.00 22.21 15.81
CA GLN A 55 -17.73 22.63 17.01
C GLN A 55 -17.99 24.14 16.96
N TRP A 56 -19.26 24.53 17.15
CA TRP A 56 -19.64 25.94 17.30
C TRP A 56 -20.59 26.12 18.50
N PRO A 57 -20.05 26.30 19.71
CA PRO A 57 -20.86 26.38 20.93
C PRO A 57 -21.69 27.67 20.96
N GLY A 58 -22.91 27.57 21.49
CA GLY A 58 -23.80 28.71 21.69
C GLY A 58 -24.62 29.13 20.46
N ARG A 59 -24.62 28.33 19.39
CA ARG A 59 -25.44 28.53 18.19
C ARG A 59 -26.56 27.51 18.08
N SER A 60 -27.62 27.89 17.38
CA SER A 60 -28.71 26.96 17.08
C SER A 60 -28.22 25.90 16.09
N ALA A 61 -28.87 24.73 16.08
CA ALA A 61 -28.55 23.67 15.12
C ALA A 61 -28.66 24.15 13.67
N GLU A 62 -29.64 25.01 13.38
CA GLU A 62 -29.88 25.57 12.05
C GLU A 62 -28.74 26.51 11.61
N GLU A 63 -28.22 27.32 12.53
CA GLU A 63 -27.05 28.17 12.23
C GLU A 63 -25.82 27.32 11.94
N VAL A 64 -25.58 26.26 12.72
CA VAL A 64 -24.44 25.35 12.49
C VAL A 64 -24.57 24.64 11.14
N GLU A 65 -25.76 24.15 10.79
CA GLU A 65 -25.98 23.50 9.50
C GLU A 65 -25.74 24.46 8.32
N LYS A 66 -26.33 25.65 8.39
CA LYS A 66 -26.29 26.63 7.30
C LYS A 66 -24.90 27.20 7.04
N PHE A 67 -24.13 27.44 8.10
CA PHE A 67 -22.85 28.14 8.01
C PHE A 67 -21.64 27.21 8.10
N VAL A 68 -21.78 26.02 8.67
CA VAL A 68 -20.67 25.07 8.85
C VAL A 68 -20.87 23.85 7.97
N THR A 69 -21.94 23.08 8.19
CA THR A 69 -22.14 21.78 7.52
C THR A 69 -22.29 21.92 6.00
N ILE A 70 -23.26 22.71 5.53
CA ILE A 70 -23.55 22.84 4.09
C ILE A 70 -22.36 23.40 3.28
N PRO A 71 -21.69 24.50 3.71
CA PRO A 71 -20.52 24.98 2.99
C PRO A 71 -19.37 23.98 2.98
N LEU A 72 -19.15 23.28 4.10
CA LEU A 72 -18.11 22.27 4.22
C LEU A 72 -18.35 21.09 3.29
N GLU A 73 -19.58 20.55 3.24
CA GLU A 73 -19.96 19.48 2.31
C GLU A 73 -19.84 19.92 0.86
N THR A 74 -20.23 21.16 0.53
CA THR A 74 -20.14 21.69 -0.84
C THR A 74 -18.70 21.75 -1.33
N VAL A 75 -17.77 22.23 -0.48
CA VAL A 75 -16.35 22.26 -0.81
C VAL A 75 -15.79 20.84 -0.92
N LEU A 76 -16.12 19.95 0.02
CA LEU A 76 -15.63 18.57 0.02
C LEU A 76 -16.18 17.75 -1.16
N ASN A 77 -17.41 17.99 -1.60
CA ASN A 77 -17.98 17.37 -2.80
C ASN A 77 -17.22 17.73 -4.08
N SER A 78 -16.55 18.88 -4.11
CA SER A 78 -15.71 19.31 -5.25
C SER A 78 -14.29 18.73 -5.21
N VAL A 79 -13.88 18.12 -4.08
CA VAL A 79 -12.58 17.47 -3.96
C VAL A 79 -12.64 16.15 -4.73
N GLN A 80 -11.88 16.07 -5.82
CA GLN A 80 -11.80 14.88 -6.66
C GLN A 80 -11.19 13.72 -5.85
N LYS A 81 -11.79 12.52 -6.00
CA LYS A 81 -11.30 11.26 -5.38
C LYS A 81 -9.85 10.95 -5.74
#